data_AF-A0A2A3D6Q8-F1
#
_entry.id   AF-A0A2A3D6Q8-F1
#
_cell.length_a   1.000
_cell.length_b   1.000
_cell.length_c   1.000
_cell.angle_alpha   90.00
_cell.angle_beta   90.00
_cell.angle_gamma   90.00
#
_symmetry.space_group_name_H-M   'P 1'
#
loop_
_entity.id
_entity.type
_entity.pdbx_description
1 polymer ?
#
loop_
_entity_poly.entity_id
_entity_poly.type
_entity_poly.pdbx_seq_one_letter_code
_entity_poly.pdbx_strand_id
1 'polypeptide(L)'
;MATPADVAARDGVTKQAVTKLVRRLVEEHDLPVERDARDRIMRFSLAHYDHYRGEFASSEKIAVARRDAPSAPPANSSTSRDEALRQDAWLKVGREKLRRQEEIGQLVRADRMREALTICGREIQSSIARLQNKADDMALAVSREGSHGLRVLLRQIAFDLNSEIADRLGAIIEKAAEHDEALEDEEL
;
A
#
# COMPACT_ATOMS: atom_id res chain seq x y z
N MET A 1 6.93 -14.58 15.92
CA MET A 1 8.40 -14.76 15.85
C MET A 1 8.72 -16.17 16.31
N ALA A 2 9.33 -17.00 15.47
CA ALA A 2 9.63 -18.41 15.76
C ALA A 2 11.15 -18.63 15.90
N THR A 3 11.56 -19.65 16.65
CA THR A 3 12.98 -20.01 16.74
C THR A 3 13.37 -21.03 15.66
N PRO A 4 14.66 -21.07 15.24
CA PRO A 4 15.13 -22.08 14.29
C PRO A 4 14.94 -23.53 14.75
N ALA A 5 14.84 -23.77 16.06
CA ALA A 5 14.60 -25.11 16.61
C ALA A 5 13.14 -25.55 16.44
N ASP A 6 12.20 -24.64 16.64
CA ASP A 6 10.76 -24.92 16.49
C ASP A 6 10.41 -25.20 15.02
N VAL A 7 11.02 -24.45 14.09
CA VAL A 7 10.84 -24.64 12.65
C VAL A 7 11.50 -25.93 12.15
N ALA A 8 12.67 -26.28 12.68
CA ALA A 8 13.35 -27.54 12.39
C ALA A 8 12.51 -28.76 12.81
N ALA A 9 11.90 -28.71 14.00
CA ALA A 9 11.02 -29.76 14.50
C ALA A 9 9.72 -29.88 13.67
N ARG A 10 9.13 -28.75 13.24
CA ARG A 10 7.94 -28.72 12.37
C ARG A 10 8.22 -29.32 11.00
N ASP A 11 9.34 -28.94 10.39
CA ASP A 11 9.62 -29.22 8.99
C ASP A 11 10.39 -30.53 8.77
N GLY A 12 10.77 -31.23 9.85
CA GLY A 12 11.55 -32.47 9.79
C GLY A 12 12.97 -32.28 9.26
N VAL A 13 13.52 -31.06 9.34
CA VAL A 13 14.84 -30.70 8.81
C VAL A 13 15.79 -30.37 9.96
N THR A 14 17.10 -30.54 9.76
CA THR A 14 18.08 -30.20 10.79
C THR A 14 18.12 -28.70 11.08
N LYS A 15 18.35 -28.33 12.34
CA LYS A 15 18.50 -26.92 12.79
C LYS A 15 19.54 -26.13 11.99
N GLN A 16 20.58 -26.81 11.51
CA GLN A 16 21.64 -26.21 10.69
C GLN A 16 21.13 -25.85 9.28
N ALA A 17 20.30 -26.70 8.67
CA ALA A 17 19.70 -26.43 7.36
C ALA A 17 18.74 -25.22 7.40
N VAL A 18 17.92 -25.13 8.45
CA VAL A 18 17.03 -23.97 8.68
C VAL A 18 17.87 -22.70 8.86
N THR A 19 18.90 -22.73 9.70
CA THR A 19 19.77 -21.56 9.91
C THR A 19 20.46 -21.09 8.62
N LYS A 20 20.89 -22.02 7.76
CA LYS A 20 21.53 -21.69 6.47
C LYS A 20 20.54 -21.07 5.49
N LEU A 21 19.31 -21.60 5.41
CA LEU A 21 18.26 -21.07 4.54
C LEU A 21 17.80 -19.69 5.02
N VAL A 22 17.57 -19.51 6.33
CA VAL A 22 17.20 -18.23 6.91
C VAL A 22 18.28 -17.17 6.68
N ARG A 23 19.58 -17.51 6.83
CA ARG A 23 20.67 -16.58 6.53
C ARG A 23 20.64 -16.10 5.07
N ARG A 24 20.41 -17.04 4.12
CA ARG A 24 20.27 -16.70 2.70
C ARG A 24 19.07 -15.79 2.45
N LEU A 25 17.92 -16.07 3.06
CA LEU A 25 16.71 -15.26 2.93
C LEU A 25 16.84 -13.87 3.58
N VAL A 26 17.65 -13.74 4.63
CA VAL A 26 18.00 -12.44 5.22
C VAL A 26 18.91 -11.64 4.28
N GLU A 27 19.88 -12.28 3.63
CA GLU A 27 20.79 -11.62 2.70
C GLU A 27 20.13 -11.25 1.36
N GLU A 28 19.25 -12.09 0.83
CA GLU A 28 18.63 -11.92 -0.50
C GLU A 28 17.28 -11.17 -0.46
N HIS A 29 16.50 -11.29 0.62
CA HIS A 29 15.09 -10.85 0.66
C HIS A 29 14.71 -10.08 1.94
N ASP A 30 15.71 -9.59 2.68
CA ASP A 30 15.57 -8.77 3.90
C ASP A 30 14.55 -9.32 4.91
N LEU A 31 14.63 -10.64 5.17
CA LEU A 31 13.76 -11.30 6.14
C LEU A 31 13.90 -10.65 7.54
N PRO A 32 12.79 -10.26 8.20
CA PRO A 32 12.84 -9.69 9.53
C PRO A 32 13.32 -10.72 10.57
N VAL A 33 14.50 -10.46 11.16
CA VAL A 33 15.14 -11.34 12.14
C VAL A 33 15.59 -10.58 13.40
N GLU A 34 15.44 -11.22 14.54
CA GLU A 34 16.03 -10.78 15.81
C GLU A 34 17.37 -11.49 16.00
N ARG A 35 18.44 -10.70 16.15
CA ARG A 35 19.81 -11.19 16.33
C ARG A 35 20.28 -11.00 17.78
N ASP A 36 21.12 -11.92 18.25
CA ASP A 36 21.82 -11.86 19.54
C ASP A 36 22.99 -10.86 19.51
N ALA A 37 23.57 -10.52 20.66
CA ALA A 37 24.74 -9.64 20.82
C ALA A 37 26.02 -10.14 20.11
N ARG A 38 25.99 -11.37 19.57
CA ARG A 38 27.03 -11.99 18.74
C ARG A 38 26.58 -12.23 17.29
N ASP A 39 25.60 -11.46 16.83
CA ASP A 39 25.05 -11.48 15.46
C ASP A 39 24.45 -12.83 15.01
N ARG A 40 23.96 -13.64 15.96
CA ARG A 40 23.30 -14.92 15.67
C ARG A 40 21.79 -14.75 15.60
N ILE A 41 21.14 -15.33 14.60
CA ILE A 41 19.69 -15.28 14.44
C ILE A 41 19.01 -16.10 15.54
N MET A 42 18.27 -15.43 16.42
CA MET A 42 17.56 -16.04 17.55
C MET A 42 16.10 -16.32 17.19
N ARG A 43 15.44 -15.36 16.53
CA ARG A 43 14.05 -15.45 16.13
C ARG A 43 13.85 -14.82 14.77
N PHE A 44 12.89 -15.33 14.01
CA PHE A 44 12.52 -14.79 12.71
C PHE A 44 11.01 -14.87 12.49
N SER A 45 10.52 -14.04 11.55
CA SER A 45 9.10 -14.03 11.21
C SER A 45 8.71 -15.30 10.45
N LEU A 46 7.91 -16.17 11.09
CA LEU A 46 7.48 -17.44 10.50
C LEU A 46 6.66 -17.24 9.22
N ALA A 47 5.79 -16.22 9.20
CA ALA A 47 4.95 -15.92 8.04
C ALA A 47 5.78 -15.52 6.81
N HIS A 48 6.82 -14.70 6.99
CA HIS A 48 7.70 -14.30 5.88
C HIS A 48 8.63 -15.44 5.46
N TYR A 49 9.08 -16.26 6.41
CA TYR A 49 9.86 -17.46 6.10
C TYR A 49 9.06 -18.46 5.26
N ASP A 50 7.80 -18.72 5.60
CA ASP A 50 6.97 -19.66 4.85
C ASP A 50 6.61 -19.13 3.45
N HIS A 51 6.37 -17.83 3.32
CA HIS A 51 6.16 -17.16 2.03
C HIS A 51 7.39 -17.27 1.11
N TYR A 52 8.56 -16.84 1.59
CA TYR A 52 9.79 -16.88 0.79
C TYR A 52 10.30 -18.30 0.52
N ARG A 53 10.02 -19.24 1.42
CA ARG A 53 10.30 -20.65 1.16
C ARG A 53 9.42 -21.19 0.03
N GLY A 54 8.16 -20.75 -0.08
CA GLY A 54 7.28 -21.14 -1.18
C GLY A 54 7.74 -20.60 -2.55
N GLU A 55 8.26 -19.38 -2.58
CA GLU A 55 8.69 -18.72 -3.83
C GLU A 55 10.13 -19.07 -4.24
N PHE A 56 11.08 -19.16 -3.29
CA PHE A 56 12.52 -19.17 -3.60
C PHE A 56 13.22 -20.49 -3.26
N ALA A 57 12.59 -21.42 -2.51
CA ALA A 57 13.18 -22.74 -2.29
C ALA A 57 12.92 -23.64 -3.51
N SER A 58 13.81 -23.53 -4.50
CA SER A 58 13.98 -24.42 -5.67
C SER A 58 13.09 -25.67 -5.66
N SER A 59 12.03 -25.60 -6.49
CA SER A 59 10.96 -26.60 -6.70
C SER A 59 11.46 -28.06 -6.80
N GLU A 60 12.70 -28.28 -7.25
CA GLU A 60 13.29 -29.62 -7.40
C GLU A 60 13.72 -30.29 -6.08
N LYS A 61 14.18 -29.53 -5.06
CA LYS A 61 14.63 -30.14 -3.79
C LYS A 61 13.47 -30.53 -2.87
N ILE A 62 12.31 -29.88 -3.01
CA ILE A 62 11.09 -30.21 -2.29
C ILE A 62 10.50 -31.53 -2.80
N ALA A 63 10.64 -31.83 -4.10
CA ALA A 63 10.19 -33.07 -4.70
C ALA A 63 11.05 -34.29 -4.31
N VAL A 64 12.38 -34.12 -4.20
CA VAL A 64 13.30 -35.22 -3.82
C VAL A 64 13.23 -35.54 -2.33
N ALA A 65 13.09 -34.55 -1.44
CA ALA A 65 12.94 -34.80 0.00
C ALA A 65 11.63 -35.52 0.38
N ARG A 66 10.61 -35.47 -0.49
CA ARG A 66 9.35 -36.23 -0.32
C ARG A 66 9.46 -37.70 -0.75
N ARG A 67 10.47 -38.09 -1.53
CA ARG A 67 10.64 -39.48 -2.01
C ARG A 67 11.37 -40.39 -1.01
N ASP A 68 12.21 -39.85 -0.14
CA ASP A 68 13.05 -40.64 0.79
C ASP A 68 12.63 -40.57 2.27
N ALA A 69 11.47 -39.97 2.59
CA ALA A 69 10.92 -40.04 3.94
C ALA A 69 10.19 -41.38 4.15
N PRO A 70 10.50 -42.17 5.20
CA PRO A 70 9.67 -43.31 5.56
C PRO A 70 8.26 -42.81 5.83
N SER A 71 7.28 -43.46 5.19
CA SER A 71 5.86 -43.10 5.20
C SER A 71 5.41 -42.71 6.60
N ALA A 72 5.22 -41.41 6.82
CA ALA A 72 4.41 -40.95 7.94
C ALA A 72 3.01 -41.58 7.80
N PRO A 73 2.33 -41.89 8.92
CA PRO A 73 0.96 -42.40 8.85
C PRO A 73 0.11 -41.40 8.07
N PRO A 74 -0.92 -41.87 7.33
CA PRO A 74 -1.66 -41.03 6.40
C PRO A 74 -2.18 -39.81 7.16
N ALA A 75 -1.64 -38.64 6.85
CA ALA A 75 -2.21 -37.39 7.33
C ALA A 75 -3.65 -37.39 6.85
N ASN A 76 -4.56 -37.48 7.82
CA ASN A 76 -5.99 -37.60 7.62
C ASN A 76 -6.42 -36.67 6.47
N SER A 77 -6.95 -37.22 5.39
CA SER A 77 -7.45 -36.43 4.25
C SER A 77 -8.55 -35.44 4.68
N SER A 78 -9.16 -35.65 5.85
CA SER A 78 -10.05 -34.70 6.51
C SER A 78 -9.35 -33.41 6.95
N THR A 79 -8.11 -33.46 7.47
CA THR A 79 -7.41 -32.24 7.91
C THR A 79 -7.03 -31.32 6.74
N SER A 80 -6.77 -31.88 5.55
CA SER A 80 -6.47 -31.08 4.35
C SER A 80 -7.71 -30.35 3.81
N ARG A 81 -8.87 -31.01 3.81
CA ARG A 81 -10.13 -30.38 3.41
C ARG A 81 -10.62 -29.36 4.43
N ASP A 82 -10.51 -29.69 5.73
CA ASP A 82 -10.91 -28.78 6.81
C ASP A 82 -9.96 -27.57 6.93
N GLU A 83 -8.68 -27.72 6.58
CA GLU A 83 -7.74 -26.61 6.46
C GLU A 83 -8.03 -25.73 5.25
N ALA A 84 -8.34 -26.33 4.09
CA ALA A 84 -8.77 -25.57 2.91
C ALA A 84 -10.07 -24.78 3.17
N LEU A 85 -11.05 -25.39 3.85
CA LEU A 85 -12.28 -24.70 4.26
C LEU A 85 -12.01 -23.56 5.24
N ARG A 86 -11.06 -23.73 6.16
CA ARG A 86 -10.64 -22.64 7.07
C ARG A 86 -9.97 -21.50 6.32
N GLN A 87 -9.09 -21.79 5.36
CA GLN A 87 -8.44 -20.77 4.53
C GLN A 87 -9.46 -20.01 3.68
N ASP A 88 -10.39 -20.71 3.02
CA ASP A 88 -11.45 -20.07 2.24
C ASP A 88 -12.38 -19.22 3.11
N ALA A 89 -12.77 -19.72 4.29
CA ALA A 89 -13.54 -18.94 5.25
C ALA A 89 -12.78 -17.68 5.70
N TRP A 90 -11.47 -17.78 5.92
CA TRP A 90 -10.64 -16.63 6.29
C TRP A 90 -10.52 -15.61 5.16
N LEU A 91 -10.33 -16.08 3.92
CA LEU A 91 -10.34 -15.22 2.72
C LEU A 91 -11.71 -14.58 2.50
N LYS A 92 -12.80 -15.29 2.77
CA LYS A 92 -14.17 -14.73 2.69
C LYS A 92 -14.36 -13.61 3.70
N VAL A 93 -13.94 -13.81 4.95
CA VAL A 93 -13.98 -12.75 5.99
C VAL A 93 -13.10 -11.56 5.58
N GLY A 94 -11.91 -11.82 5.02
CA GLY A 94 -11.04 -10.78 4.49
C GLY A 94 -11.70 -9.97 3.37
N ARG A 95 -12.33 -10.64 2.40
CA ARG A 95 -13.08 -10.00 1.31
C ARG A 95 -14.26 -9.18 1.80
N GLU A 96 -15.05 -9.71 2.73
CA GLU A 96 -16.17 -8.97 3.36
C GLU A 96 -15.67 -7.75 4.13
N LYS A 97 -14.51 -7.85 4.79
CA LYS A 97 -13.90 -6.70 5.47
C LYS A 97 -13.49 -5.62 4.47
N LEU A 98 -12.87 -5.99 3.35
CA LEU A 98 -12.49 -5.04 2.29
C LEU A 98 -13.73 -4.39 1.67
N ARG A 99 -14.76 -5.17 1.32
CA ARG A 99 -16.02 -4.64 0.78
C ARG A 99 -16.67 -3.65 1.76
N ARG A 100 -16.73 -4.01 3.05
CA ARG A 100 -17.22 -3.08 4.08
C ARG A 100 -16.38 -1.80 4.15
N GLN A 101 -15.06 -1.90 4.00
CA GLN A 101 -14.17 -0.74 4.00
C GLN A 101 -14.38 0.16 2.77
N GLU A 102 -14.66 -0.41 1.61
CA GLU A 102 -15.07 0.33 0.42
C GLU A 102 -16.42 1.03 0.62
N GLU A 103 -17.43 0.30 1.12
CA GLU A 103 -18.79 0.84 1.37
C GLU A 103 -18.79 2.02 2.37
N ILE A 104 -17.93 1.99 3.39
CA ILE A 104 -17.78 3.09 4.35
C ILE A 104 -16.80 4.17 3.89
N GLY A 105 -16.25 4.07 2.66
CA GLY A 105 -15.35 5.06 2.08
C GLY A 105 -13.94 5.11 2.68
N GLN A 106 -13.50 4.04 3.35
CA GLN A 106 -12.12 3.93 3.87
C GLN A 106 -11.11 3.56 2.79
N LEU A 107 -11.57 3.09 1.63
CA LEU A 107 -10.73 2.72 0.49
C LEU A 107 -11.13 3.59 -0.71
N VAL A 108 -10.11 4.13 -1.38
CA VAL A 108 -10.27 4.94 -2.61
C VAL A 108 -9.32 4.42 -3.68
N ARG A 109 -9.77 4.48 -4.93
CA ARG A 109 -8.96 4.11 -6.08
C ARG A 109 -7.80 5.08 -6.27
N ALA A 110 -6.59 4.56 -6.18
CA ALA A 110 -5.37 5.38 -6.21
C ALA A 110 -5.11 6.02 -7.58
N ASP A 111 -5.47 5.35 -8.67
CA ASP A 111 -5.41 5.86 -10.04
C ASP A 111 -6.33 7.07 -10.21
N ARG A 112 -7.61 6.93 -9.84
CA ARG A 112 -8.62 8.00 -9.92
C ARG A 112 -8.28 9.18 -9.00
N MET A 113 -7.81 8.91 -7.79
CA MET A 113 -7.38 9.94 -6.86
C MET A 113 -6.22 10.77 -7.43
N ARG A 114 -5.22 10.13 -8.06
CA ARG A 114 -4.09 10.85 -8.70
C ARG A 114 -4.55 11.70 -9.89
N GLU A 115 -5.45 11.17 -10.71
CA GLU A 115 -6.05 11.91 -11.82
C GLU A 115 -6.81 13.14 -11.31
N ALA A 116 -7.69 12.96 -10.33
CA ALA A 116 -8.44 14.05 -9.71
C ALA A 116 -7.53 15.14 -9.12
N LEU A 117 -6.49 14.76 -8.38
CA LEU A 117 -5.50 15.70 -7.84
C LEU A 117 -4.77 16.47 -8.94
N THR A 118 -4.47 15.83 -10.07
CA THR A 118 -3.83 16.48 -11.22
C THR A 118 -4.75 17.53 -11.85
N ILE A 119 -6.04 17.22 -12.00
CA ILE A 119 -7.04 18.14 -12.53
C ILE A 119 -7.21 19.35 -11.59
N CYS A 120 -7.40 19.10 -10.29
CA CYS A 120 -7.50 20.15 -9.28
C CYS A 120 -6.25 21.05 -9.27
N GLY A 121 -5.06 20.45 -9.33
CA GLY A 121 -3.80 21.18 -9.38
C GLY A 121 -3.68 22.09 -10.61
N ARG A 122 -4.12 21.62 -11.79
CA ARG A 122 -4.12 22.43 -13.02
C ARG A 122 -5.05 23.64 -12.92
N GLU A 123 -6.23 23.47 -12.34
CA GLU A 123 -7.17 24.59 -12.15
C GLU A 123 -6.63 25.64 -11.17
N ILE A 124 -6.04 25.21 -10.04
CA ILE A 124 -5.38 26.11 -9.10
C ILE A 124 -4.25 26.88 -9.79
N GLN A 125 -3.41 26.18 -10.55
CA GLN A 125 -2.30 26.81 -11.29
C GLN A 125 -2.83 27.83 -12.32
N SER A 126 -3.92 27.51 -13.02
CA SER A 126 -4.57 28.40 -13.98
C SER A 126 -5.09 29.68 -13.32
N SER A 127 -5.70 29.59 -12.14
CA SER A 127 -6.15 30.76 -11.38
C SER A 127 -4.97 31.62 -10.90
N ILE A 128 -3.91 31.00 -10.37
CA ILE A 128 -2.70 31.72 -9.92
C ILE A 128 -2.00 32.40 -11.09
N ALA A 129 -1.89 31.75 -12.25
CA ALA A 129 -1.23 32.31 -13.43
C ALA A 129 -1.89 33.61 -13.95
N ARG A 130 -3.16 33.85 -13.59
CA ARG A 130 -3.90 35.08 -13.96
C ARG A 130 -3.62 36.26 -13.02
N LEU A 131 -2.90 36.08 -11.91
CA LEU A 131 -2.55 37.17 -10.98
C LEU A 131 -1.79 38.30 -11.67
N GLN A 132 -0.97 37.98 -12.69
CA GLN A 132 -0.27 38.99 -13.49
C GLN A 132 -1.22 40.01 -14.15
N ASN A 133 -2.48 39.64 -14.42
CA ASN A 133 -3.47 40.55 -14.99
C ASN A 133 -3.88 41.67 -14.00
N LYS A 134 -3.51 41.55 -12.72
CA LYS A 134 -3.72 42.57 -11.68
C LYS A 134 -2.52 43.50 -11.50
N ALA A 135 -1.47 43.36 -12.31
CA ALA A 135 -0.24 44.14 -12.17
C ALA A 135 -0.48 45.65 -12.29
N ASP A 136 -1.32 46.08 -13.24
CA ASP A 136 -1.65 47.51 -13.43
C ASP A 136 -2.46 48.07 -12.25
N ASP A 137 -3.40 47.30 -11.71
CA ASP A 137 -4.17 47.66 -10.51
C ASP A 137 -3.23 47.84 -9.30
N MET A 138 -2.25 46.95 -9.15
CA MET A 138 -1.23 47.04 -8.11
C MET A 138 -0.35 48.28 -8.29
N ALA A 139 0.09 48.58 -9.51
CA ALA A 139 0.88 49.77 -9.81
C ALA A 139 0.10 51.05 -9.49
N LEU A 140 -1.18 51.10 -9.83
CA LEU A 140 -2.07 52.21 -9.53
C LEU A 140 -2.27 52.40 -8.01
N ALA A 141 -2.51 51.31 -7.27
CA ALA A 141 -2.67 51.34 -5.83
C ALA A 141 -1.42 51.87 -5.12
N VAL A 142 -0.23 51.43 -5.56
CA VAL A 142 1.05 51.93 -5.06
C VAL A 142 1.22 53.42 -5.39
N SER A 143 0.86 53.86 -6.60
CA SER A 143 0.99 55.26 -6.98
C SER A 143 0.09 56.21 -6.19
N ARG A 144 -1.09 55.77 -5.74
CA ARG A 144 -2.07 56.64 -5.05
C ARG A 144 -1.89 56.66 -3.53
N GLU A 145 -1.68 55.49 -2.92
CA GLU A 145 -1.73 55.31 -1.46
C GLU A 145 -0.45 54.63 -0.91
N GLY A 146 0.54 54.41 -1.77
CA GLY A 146 1.79 53.76 -1.40
C GLY A 146 1.59 52.34 -0.88
N SER A 147 2.37 51.98 0.13
CA SER A 147 2.35 50.62 0.70
C SER A 147 1.02 50.26 1.39
N HIS A 148 0.21 51.24 1.79
CA HIS A 148 -1.06 50.96 2.46
C HIS A 148 -2.10 50.45 1.47
N GLY A 149 -2.33 51.17 0.37
CA GLY A 149 -3.26 50.75 -0.68
C GLY A 149 -2.89 49.41 -1.30
N LEU A 150 -1.59 49.15 -1.49
CA LEU A 150 -1.12 47.85 -1.96
C LEU A 150 -1.52 46.70 -1.01
N ARG A 151 -1.39 46.88 0.31
CA ARG A 151 -1.77 45.84 1.28
C ARG A 151 -3.27 45.57 1.26
N VAL A 152 -4.09 46.62 1.14
CA VAL A 152 -5.56 46.49 1.06
C VAL A 152 -5.93 45.73 -0.22
N LEU A 153 -5.38 46.13 -1.36
CA LEU A 153 -5.62 45.47 -2.64
C LEU A 153 -5.17 44.00 -2.64
N LEU A 154 -3.98 43.70 -2.10
CA LEU A 154 -3.48 42.32 -2.00
C LEU A 154 -4.40 41.44 -1.15
N ARG A 155 -4.97 41.97 -0.07
CA ARG A 155 -5.94 41.25 0.75
C ARG A 155 -7.22 40.94 -0.02
N GLN A 156 -7.71 41.90 -0.82
CA GLN A 156 -8.87 41.69 -1.68
C GLN A 156 -8.58 40.65 -2.75
N ILE A 157 -7.46 40.77 -3.48
CA ILE A 157 -7.04 39.81 -4.50
C ILE A 157 -6.89 38.40 -3.91
N ALA A 158 -6.32 38.29 -2.71
CA ALA A 158 -6.20 37.00 -2.03
C ALA A 158 -7.57 36.41 -1.69
N PHE A 159 -8.52 37.22 -1.23
CA PHE A 159 -9.89 36.77 -0.98
C PHE A 159 -10.56 36.29 -2.28
N ASP A 160 -10.53 37.11 -3.33
CA ASP A 160 -11.16 36.81 -4.62
C ASP A 160 -10.55 35.54 -5.26
N LEU A 161 -9.23 35.39 -5.21
CA LEU A 161 -8.53 34.22 -5.73
C LEU A 161 -8.92 32.94 -4.97
N ASN A 162 -9.00 33.00 -3.64
CA ASN A 162 -9.38 31.84 -2.84
C ASN A 162 -10.84 31.44 -3.11
N SER A 163 -11.73 32.42 -3.25
CA SER A 163 -13.13 32.18 -3.63
C SER A 163 -13.23 31.56 -5.01
N GLU A 164 -12.52 32.11 -6.01
CA GLU A 164 -12.50 31.55 -7.37
C GLU A 164 -11.96 30.11 -7.40
N ILE A 165 -10.89 29.83 -6.65
CA ILE A 165 -10.35 28.47 -6.54
C ILE A 165 -11.39 27.54 -5.90
N ALA A 166 -12.02 27.96 -4.80
CA ALA A 166 -13.04 27.16 -4.12
C ALA A 166 -14.22 26.86 -5.05
N ASP A 167 -14.72 27.84 -5.79
CA ASP A 167 -15.82 27.69 -6.73
C ASP A 167 -15.47 26.71 -7.86
N ARG A 168 -14.25 26.83 -8.42
CA ARG A 168 -13.78 25.90 -9.46
C ARG A 168 -13.64 24.48 -8.95
N LEU A 169 -13.09 24.29 -7.75
CA LEU A 169 -12.99 22.97 -7.14
C LEU A 169 -14.38 22.40 -6.83
N GLY A 170 -15.32 23.24 -6.38
CA GLY A 170 -16.73 22.86 -6.21
C GLY A 170 -17.36 22.38 -7.52
N ALA A 171 -17.14 23.11 -8.63
CA ALA A 171 -17.64 22.71 -9.94
C ALA A 171 -17.00 21.41 -10.48
N ILE A 172 -15.76 21.09 -10.08
CA ILE A 172 -15.14 19.78 -10.39
C ILE A 172 -15.87 18.67 -9.63
N ILE A 173 -16.17 18.89 -8.35
CA ILE A 173 -16.90 17.92 -7.52
C ILE A 173 -18.31 17.67 -8.05
N GLU A 174 -19.05 18.72 -8.43
CA GLU A 174 -20.42 18.57 -8.98
C GLU A 174 -20.47 17.76 -10.28
N LYS A 175 -19.40 17.79 -11.07
CA LYS A 175 -19.29 17.02 -12.32
C LYS A 175 -18.70 15.62 -12.12
N ALA A 176 -18.12 15.35 -10.95
CA ALA A 176 -17.54 14.04 -10.65
C ALA A 176 -18.66 13.01 -10.52
N ALA A 177 -18.42 11.80 -11.04
CA ALA A 177 -19.33 10.69 -10.84
C ALA A 177 -19.39 10.33 -9.33
N GLU A 178 -20.56 9.93 -8.85
CA GLU A 178 -20.75 9.50 -7.45
C GLU A 178 -19.99 8.19 -7.16
N HIS A 179 -19.80 7.36 -8.18
CA HIS A 179 -19.09 6.09 -8.10
C HIS A 179 -18.08 5.95 -9.23
N ASP A 180 -16.94 5.34 -8.92
CA ASP A 180 -15.96 4.96 -9.93
C ASP A 180 -16.54 3.88 -10.86
N GLU A 181 -16.20 3.94 -12.15
CA GLU A 181 -16.54 2.90 -13.11
C GLU A 181 -15.99 1.54 -12.67
N ALA A 182 -16.78 0.49 -12.82
CA ALA A 182 -16.33 -0.88 -12.59
C ALA A 182 -15.11 -1.18 -13.47
N LEU A 183 -14.09 -1.80 -12.89
CA LEU A 183 -13.00 -2.36 -13.68
C LEU A 183 -13.59 -3.50 -14.51
N GLU A 184 -13.55 -3.38 -15.84
CA GLU A 184 -13.78 -4.54 -16.69
C GLU A 184 -12.69 -5.55 -16.38
N ASP A 185 -13.06 -6.82 -16.19
CA ASP A 185 -12.11 -7.90 -15.92
C ASP A 185 -11.11 -7.95 -17.09
N GLU A 186 -9.91 -7.40 -16.91
CA GLU A 186 -8.78 -7.72 -17.78
C GLU A 186 -8.58 -9.23 -17.64
N GLU A 187 -8.91 -9.99 -18.70
CA GLU A 187 -8.63 -11.41 -18.82
C GLU A 187 -7.13 -11.65 -18.57
N LEU A 188 -6.78 -11.99 -17.32
CA LEU A 188 -5.46 -12.43 -16.88
C LEU A 188 -5.26 -13.92 -17.16
#